data_AF-A0AB37AG32-F1
#
_entry.id   AF-A0AB37AG32-F1
#
_cell.length_a   1.000
_cell.length_b   1.000
_cell.length_c   1.000
_cell.angle_alpha   90.00
_cell.angle_beta   90.00
_cell.angle_gamma   90.00
#
_symmetry.space_group_name_H-M   'P 1'
#
loop_
_entity.id
_entity.type
_entity.pdbx_description
1 polymer ?
#
loop_
_entity_poly.entity_id
_entity_poly.type
_entity_poly.pdbx_seq_one_letter_code
_entity_poly.pdbx_strand_id
1 'polypeptide(L)'
;MTVTSPVIAPADQRKLFSLLPTGVVAITGMTEDDKPTGLVVGTFQSLSLEPALVTFCVDKSSSTWPVLRNKGKFTANILSTSQLDVCKALGRKGDEKFKGLSYQDSPIGTPRLAQSVAWIDCQVLSEVIAGDHFMIVGAIKAFEFGTENALIFSGGKFGECQPLPTTNPETDNNIANADLVSRISNAWTKAWGEGETAAFENIVSSDYVRYSKGSQKLNLADMIQQIQESHAAFSNFKVEVLHTVQEDGFIALHWKTVAKHTGLFMGVPATYRYVTVHGSSFMKHKNGLITQEWVVWDPRELLASIDIWHLGDKAV
;
A
#
# COMPACT_ATOMS: atom_id res chain seq x y z
N MET A 1 -47.92 7.12 -2.66
CA MET A 1 -47.48 7.23 -1.26
C MET A 1 -46.34 8.24 -1.23
N THR A 2 -46.58 9.44 -0.72
CA THR A 2 -45.53 10.43 -0.48
C THR A 2 -44.72 9.95 0.72
N VAL A 3 -43.50 9.46 0.48
CA VAL A 3 -42.54 9.20 1.54
C VAL A 3 -42.17 10.55 2.12
N THR A 4 -42.71 10.89 3.28
CA THR A 4 -42.25 12.05 4.05
C THR A 4 -40.86 11.70 4.56
N SER A 5 -39.84 12.26 3.92
CA SER A 5 -38.46 12.15 4.39
C SER A 5 -38.37 12.68 5.82
N PRO A 6 -37.70 11.96 6.74
CA PRO A 6 -37.55 12.43 8.11
C PRO A 6 -36.80 13.76 8.14
N VAL A 7 -37.30 14.72 8.91
CA VAL A 7 -36.60 15.99 9.17
C VAL A 7 -35.45 15.70 10.13
N ILE A 8 -34.21 15.88 9.67
CA ILE A 8 -33.00 15.70 10.48
C ILE A 8 -32.65 17.06 11.11
N ALA A 9 -32.60 17.12 12.45
CA ALA A 9 -32.20 18.35 13.13
C ALA A 9 -30.69 18.63 12.91
N PRO A 10 -30.28 19.88 12.62
CA PRO A 10 -28.87 20.21 12.37
C PRO A 10 -27.93 19.85 13.52
N ALA A 11 -28.41 19.88 14.77
CA ALA A 11 -27.63 19.48 15.93
C ALA A 11 -27.30 17.97 15.92
N ASP A 12 -28.27 17.13 15.55
CA ASP A 12 -28.08 15.68 15.46
C ASP A 12 -27.17 15.32 14.29
N GLN A 13 -27.32 16.01 13.15
CA GLN A 13 -26.43 15.85 12.01
C GLN A 13 -24.99 16.21 12.35
N ARG A 14 -24.76 17.34 13.04
CA ARG A 14 -23.41 17.71 13.52
C ARG A 14 -22.85 16.70 14.51
N LYS A 15 -23.67 16.20 15.44
CA LYS A 15 -23.26 15.16 16.39
C LYS A 15 -22.86 13.88 15.66
N LEU A 16 -23.65 13.44 14.68
CA LEU A 16 -23.36 12.28 13.84
C LEU A 16 -22.01 12.42 13.13
N PHE A 17 -21.80 13.52 12.39
CA PHE A 17 -20.56 13.71 11.65
C PHE A 17 -19.35 14.01 12.54
N SER A 18 -19.55 14.46 13.78
CA SER A 18 -18.46 14.59 14.75
C SER A 18 -17.81 13.24 15.13
N LEU A 19 -18.49 12.11 14.86
CA LEU A 19 -17.96 10.76 15.08
C LEU A 19 -17.01 10.31 13.97
N LEU A 20 -17.01 10.97 12.81
CA LEU A 20 -16.13 10.64 11.69
C LEU A 20 -14.87 11.52 11.77
N PRO A 21 -13.70 10.98 12.16
CA PRO A 21 -12.48 11.77 12.23
C PRO A 21 -12.06 12.24 10.83
N THR A 22 -11.51 13.44 10.76
CA THR A 22 -10.96 13.99 9.50
C THR A 22 -9.52 14.42 9.69
N GLY A 23 -8.75 14.37 8.60
CA GLY A 23 -7.54 15.18 8.51
C GLY A 23 -7.87 16.67 8.53
N VAL A 24 -6.90 17.50 8.91
CA VAL A 24 -7.02 18.96 8.89
C VAL A 24 -6.18 19.51 7.75
N VAL A 25 -6.83 20.20 6.80
CA VAL A 25 -6.16 20.75 5.61
C VAL A 25 -6.36 22.25 5.54
N ALA A 26 -5.27 23.00 5.37
CA ALA A 26 -5.33 24.43 5.07
C ALA A 26 -5.31 24.65 3.55
N ILE A 27 -6.37 25.27 3.04
CA ILE A 27 -6.45 25.73 1.65
C ILE A 27 -5.93 27.16 1.62
N THR A 28 -4.85 27.39 0.89
CA THR A 28 -4.15 28.66 0.84
C THR A 28 -4.07 29.18 -0.60
N GLY A 29 -3.97 30.51 -0.71
CA GLY A 29 -3.72 31.19 -1.96
C GLY A 29 -3.44 32.66 -1.73
N MET A 30 -3.59 33.44 -2.77
CA MET A 30 -3.30 34.86 -2.77
C MET A 30 -4.58 35.68 -2.98
N THR A 31 -4.69 36.79 -2.28
CA THR A 31 -5.70 37.82 -2.54
C THR A 31 -5.42 38.53 -3.87
N GLU A 32 -6.32 39.41 -4.32
CA GLU A 32 -6.09 40.24 -5.50
C GLU A 32 -4.87 41.15 -5.33
N ASP A 33 -4.64 41.67 -4.12
CA ASP A 33 -3.47 42.48 -3.73
C ASP A 33 -2.20 41.63 -3.45
N ASP A 34 -2.18 40.36 -3.85
CA ASP A 34 -1.08 39.41 -3.62
C ASP A 34 -0.65 39.26 -2.14
N LYS A 35 -1.60 39.45 -1.21
CA LYS A 35 -1.45 39.07 0.19
C LYS A 35 -1.87 37.61 0.39
N PRO A 36 -1.17 36.81 1.21
CA PRO A 36 -1.54 35.43 1.48
C PRO A 36 -2.86 35.35 2.25
N THR A 37 -3.71 34.39 1.88
CA THR A 37 -4.96 34.10 2.58
C THR A 37 -5.27 32.61 2.55
N GLY A 38 -6.17 32.18 3.44
CA GLY A 38 -6.48 30.77 3.57
C GLY A 38 -7.59 30.46 4.57
N LEU A 39 -8.06 29.23 4.48
CA LEU A 39 -9.07 28.65 5.34
C LEU A 39 -8.68 27.22 5.70
N VAL A 40 -9.23 26.72 6.81
CA VAL A 40 -9.09 25.31 7.20
C VAL A 40 -10.35 24.56 6.81
N VAL A 41 -10.17 23.37 6.25
CA VAL A 41 -11.26 22.43 5.92
C VAL A 41 -10.96 21.05 6.50
N GLY A 42 -12.00 20.39 6.99
CA GLY A 42 -11.98 18.96 7.34
C GLY A 42 -12.50 18.05 6.22
N THR A 43 -13.03 18.64 5.14
CA THR A 43 -13.72 17.91 4.06
C THR A 43 -12.80 17.59 2.87
N PHE A 44 -11.49 17.81 3.00
CA PHE A 44 -10.57 17.57 1.89
C PHE A 44 -10.37 16.07 1.66
N GLN A 45 -10.56 15.61 0.43
CA GLN A 45 -10.51 14.20 0.07
C GLN A 45 -9.90 14.00 -1.33
N SER A 46 -9.29 12.83 -1.55
CA SER A 46 -8.99 12.34 -2.91
C SER A 46 -10.31 12.06 -3.63
N LEU A 47 -10.44 12.51 -4.88
CA LEU A 47 -11.64 12.33 -5.69
C LEU A 47 -11.43 11.34 -6.84
N SER A 48 -10.27 11.41 -7.50
CA SER A 48 -9.95 10.55 -8.65
C SER A 48 -8.44 10.36 -8.76
N LEU A 49 -8.02 9.17 -9.20
CA LEU A 49 -6.62 8.89 -9.53
C LEU A 49 -6.28 9.26 -10.97
N GLU A 50 -7.22 9.05 -11.91
CA GLU A 50 -7.03 9.38 -13.32
C GLU A 50 -8.31 10.01 -13.92
N PRO A 51 -8.31 11.33 -14.18
CA PRO A 51 -7.25 12.29 -13.85
C PRO A 51 -7.06 12.46 -12.34
N ALA A 52 -5.89 12.96 -11.92
CA ALA A 52 -5.56 13.18 -10.51
C ALA A 52 -6.34 14.37 -9.93
N LEU A 53 -7.41 14.08 -9.17
CA LEU A 53 -8.34 15.07 -8.64
C LEU A 53 -8.51 14.97 -7.13
N VAL A 54 -8.74 16.14 -6.52
CA VAL A 54 -9.13 16.29 -5.12
C VAL A 54 -10.45 17.06 -5.01
N THR A 55 -11.11 16.96 -3.86
CA THR A 55 -12.28 17.76 -3.55
C THR A 55 -12.26 18.27 -2.11
N PHE A 56 -12.93 19.38 -1.87
CA PHE A 56 -13.32 19.84 -0.54
C PHE A 56 -14.61 20.67 -0.63
N CYS A 57 -15.30 20.80 0.49
CA CYS A 57 -16.49 21.64 0.60
C CYS A 57 -16.19 22.90 1.41
N VAL A 58 -16.81 24.02 1.02
CA VAL A 58 -16.67 25.30 1.71
C VAL A 58 -18.02 25.97 1.89
N ASP A 59 -18.26 26.51 3.08
CA ASP A 59 -19.50 27.18 3.45
C ASP A 59 -19.73 28.41 2.54
N LYS A 60 -20.96 28.60 2.05
CA LYS A 60 -21.33 29.74 1.21
C LYS A 60 -21.09 31.11 1.89
N SER A 61 -21.04 31.14 3.21
CA SER A 61 -20.73 32.32 4.03
C SER A 61 -19.23 32.58 4.21
N SER A 62 -18.36 31.72 3.66
CA SER A 62 -16.90 31.91 3.71
C SER A 62 -16.50 33.24 3.08
N SER A 63 -15.76 34.06 3.83
CA SER A 63 -15.16 35.29 3.31
C SER A 63 -13.86 35.03 2.54
N THR A 64 -13.25 33.85 2.72
CA THR A 64 -11.98 33.49 2.07
C THR A 64 -12.20 32.87 0.70
N TRP A 65 -13.23 32.04 0.53
CA TRP A 65 -13.42 31.31 -0.73
C TRP A 65 -13.64 32.21 -1.95
N PRO A 66 -14.49 33.26 -1.90
CA PRO A 66 -14.67 34.17 -3.04
C PRO A 66 -13.35 34.80 -3.52
N VAL A 67 -12.42 35.07 -2.60
CA VAL A 67 -11.09 35.61 -2.92
C VAL A 67 -10.23 34.58 -3.65
N LEU A 68 -10.18 33.34 -3.14
CA LEU A 68 -9.41 32.27 -3.76
C LEU A 68 -9.99 31.82 -5.11
N ARG A 69 -11.32 31.84 -5.23
CA ARG A 69 -12.06 31.48 -6.46
C ARG A 69 -11.56 32.29 -7.66
N ASN A 70 -11.34 33.59 -7.51
CA ASN A 70 -10.94 34.47 -8.61
C ASN A 70 -9.55 34.13 -9.19
N LYS A 71 -8.63 33.61 -8.38
CA LYS A 71 -7.28 33.22 -8.84
C LYS A 71 -7.28 31.83 -9.50
N GLY A 72 -8.32 31.01 -9.29
CA GLY A 72 -8.48 29.69 -9.93
C GLY A 72 -7.44 28.64 -9.54
N LYS A 73 -6.64 28.89 -8.50
CA LYS A 73 -5.55 28.02 -8.04
C LYS A 73 -5.39 28.12 -6.52
N PHE A 74 -4.97 27.03 -5.89
CA PHE A 74 -4.75 26.95 -4.45
C PHE A 74 -3.70 25.90 -4.10
N THR A 75 -3.06 26.05 -2.94
CA THR A 75 -2.28 24.96 -2.32
C THR A 75 -3.07 24.38 -1.17
N ALA A 76 -3.27 23.06 -1.17
CA ALA A 76 -3.79 22.32 -0.03
C ALA A 76 -2.63 21.83 0.84
N ASN A 77 -2.58 22.24 2.10
CA ASN A 77 -1.54 21.89 3.06
C ASN A 77 -2.12 20.94 4.10
N ILE A 78 -1.68 19.69 4.10
CA ILE A 78 -2.09 18.71 5.11
C ILE A 78 -1.35 19.07 6.40
N LEU A 79 -2.08 19.55 7.40
CA LEU A 79 -1.46 20.09 8.61
C LEU A 79 -0.92 18.97 9.50
N SER A 80 0.23 19.23 10.11
CA SER A 80 0.83 18.33 11.09
C SER A 80 0.40 18.64 12.52
N THR A 81 0.68 17.71 13.45
CA THR A 81 0.36 17.84 14.88
C THR A 81 1.01 19.07 15.52
N SER A 82 2.14 19.54 15.00
CA SER A 82 2.83 20.76 15.45
C SER A 82 2.17 22.06 14.97
N GLN A 83 1.25 21.98 13.99
CA GLN A 83 0.61 23.13 13.35
C GLN A 83 -0.78 23.47 13.91
N LEU A 84 -1.06 23.14 15.18
CA LEU A 84 -2.32 23.51 15.83
C LEU A 84 -2.55 25.03 15.82
N ASP A 85 -1.50 25.83 15.97
CA ASP A 85 -1.61 27.29 15.96
C ASP A 85 -1.88 27.84 14.56
N VAL A 86 -1.34 27.22 13.51
CA VAL A 86 -1.68 27.50 12.11
C VAL A 86 -3.16 27.22 11.87
N CYS A 87 -3.66 26.07 12.32
CA CYS A 87 -5.08 25.71 12.21
C CYS A 87 -5.97 26.77 12.89
N LYS A 88 -5.63 27.17 14.11
CA LYS A 88 -6.38 28.19 14.86
C LYS A 88 -6.32 29.56 14.19
N ALA A 89 -5.18 29.96 13.63
CA ALA A 89 -5.00 31.23 12.95
C ALA A 89 -5.86 31.32 11.68
N LEU A 90 -5.79 30.29 10.83
CA LEU A 90 -6.52 30.23 9.57
C LEU A 90 -8.04 30.00 9.74
N GLY A 91 -8.45 29.40 10.86
CA GLY A 91 -9.87 29.21 11.24
C GLY A 91 -10.57 30.48 11.76
N ARG A 92 -9.82 31.54 12.11
CA ARG A 92 -10.40 32.83 12.54
C ARG A 92 -10.95 33.62 11.35
N LYS A 93 -11.86 34.56 11.64
CA LYS A 93 -12.29 35.59 10.68
C LYS A 93 -11.28 36.76 10.68
N GLY A 94 -11.20 37.48 9.56
CA GLY A 94 -10.34 38.67 9.39
C GLY A 94 -9.13 38.43 8.47
N ASP A 95 -8.36 39.51 8.25
CA ASP A 95 -7.35 39.58 7.18
C ASP A 95 -5.91 39.28 7.62
N GLU A 96 -5.62 39.30 8.93
CA GLU A 96 -4.27 39.06 9.47
C GLU A 96 -3.99 37.57 9.76
N LYS A 97 -4.65 36.63 9.08
CA LYS A 97 -4.54 35.19 9.42
C LYS A 97 -3.14 34.60 9.24
N PHE A 98 -2.33 35.19 8.36
CA PHE A 98 -0.97 34.76 8.06
C PHE A 98 0.11 35.43 8.93
N LYS A 99 -0.27 36.34 9.82
CA LYS A 99 0.68 37.04 10.68
C LYS A 99 1.39 36.06 11.61
N GLY A 100 2.71 35.98 11.47
CA GLY A 100 3.54 35.06 12.25
C GLY A 100 3.55 33.60 11.77
N LEU A 101 2.90 33.28 10.64
CA LEU A 101 2.97 31.96 10.04
C LEU A 101 4.18 31.85 9.10
N SER A 102 4.91 30.74 9.18
CA SER A 102 5.99 30.43 8.25
C SER A 102 5.45 29.74 7.00
N TYR A 103 5.73 30.31 5.83
CA TYR A 103 5.36 29.75 4.54
C TYR A 103 6.39 30.11 3.48
N GLN A 104 6.36 29.38 2.38
CA GLN A 104 7.11 29.66 1.16
C GLN A 104 6.14 29.71 -0.02
N ASP A 105 6.59 30.24 -1.15
CA ASP A 105 5.82 30.13 -2.38
C ASP A 105 5.91 28.70 -2.92
N SER A 106 4.78 28.16 -3.35
CA SER A 106 4.71 26.93 -4.13
C SER A 106 5.01 27.22 -5.61
N PRO A 107 5.26 26.19 -6.44
CA PRO A 107 5.44 26.34 -7.89
C PRO A 107 4.33 27.14 -8.60
N ILE A 108 3.09 27.10 -8.10
CA ILE A 108 1.99 27.89 -8.67
C ILE A 108 1.85 29.29 -8.05
N GLY A 109 2.77 29.72 -7.18
CA GLY A 109 2.79 31.03 -6.54
C GLY A 109 1.74 31.21 -5.44
N THR A 110 1.41 30.13 -4.72
CA THR A 110 0.50 30.16 -3.57
C THR A 110 1.23 29.68 -2.30
N PRO A 111 0.77 30.08 -1.09
CA PRO A 111 1.52 29.78 0.13
C PRO A 111 1.55 28.28 0.46
N ARG A 112 2.72 27.64 0.46
CA ARG A 112 2.92 26.34 1.11
C ARG A 112 3.43 26.53 2.53
N LEU A 113 2.71 25.99 3.50
CA LEU A 113 2.98 26.16 4.93
C LEU A 113 4.13 25.24 5.36
N ALA A 114 5.12 25.80 6.05
CA ALA A 114 6.27 25.02 6.53
C ALA A 114 5.82 23.94 7.53
N GLN A 115 6.46 22.78 7.50
CA GLN A 115 6.19 21.63 8.40
C GLN A 115 4.81 20.97 8.20
N SER A 116 4.17 21.22 7.06
CA SER A 116 2.99 20.43 6.65
C SER A 116 3.41 18.99 6.32
N VAL A 117 2.52 18.04 6.60
CA VAL A 117 2.73 16.61 6.24
C VAL A 117 2.82 16.42 4.74
N ALA A 118 2.11 17.26 3.98
CA ALA A 118 2.29 17.42 2.55
C ALA A 118 1.69 18.75 2.11
N TRP A 119 2.13 19.24 0.95
CA TRP A 119 1.42 20.28 0.22
C TRP A 119 1.05 19.78 -1.18
N ILE A 120 -0.07 20.27 -1.70
CA ILE A 120 -0.64 19.84 -2.98
C ILE A 120 -1.10 21.08 -3.74
N ASP A 121 -0.40 21.42 -4.82
CA ASP A 121 -0.75 22.50 -5.72
C ASP A 121 -1.87 22.07 -6.65
N CYS A 122 -2.94 22.86 -6.69
CA CYS A 122 -4.17 22.52 -7.39
C CYS A 122 -4.65 23.66 -8.29
N GLN A 123 -5.21 23.29 -9.44
CA GLN A 123 -6.01 24.18 -10.29
C GLN A 123 -7.49 23.88 -10.07
N VAL A 124 -8.31 24.90 -9.85
CA VAL A 124 -9.76 24.74 -9.74
C VAL A 124 -10.33 24.34 -11.10
N LEU A 125 -11.04 23.21 -11.15
CA LEU A 125 -11.73 22.74 -12.36
C LEU A 125 -13.22 23.06 -12.34
N SER A 126 -13.86 22.86 -11.19
CA SER A 126 -15.31 23.02 -11.06
C SER A 126 -15.70 23.40 -9.65
N GLU A 127 -16.85 24.08 -9.56
CA GLU A 127 -17.54 24.41 -8.34
C GLU A 127 -18.99 23.96 -8.47
N VAL A 128 -19.43 23.10 -7.56
CA VAL A 128 -20.78 22.54 -7.55
C VAL A 128 -21.54 23.08 -6.35
N ILE A 129 -22.76 23.56 -6.57
CA ILE A 129 -23.65 23.98 -5.49
C ILE A 129 -24.16 22.73 -4.76
N ALA A 130 -23.79 22.58 -3.48
CA ALA A 130 -24.13 21.43 -2.65
C ALA A 130 -24.80 21.92 -1.35
N GLY A 131 -26.11 22.19 -1.41
CA GLY A 131 -26.86 22.68 -0.26
C GLY A 131 -26.39 24.08 0.18
N ASP A 132 -25.96 24.21 1.43
CA ASP A 132 -25.38 25.42 2.01
C ASP A 132 -23.86 25.56 1.79
N HIS A 133 -23.24 24.61 1.09
CA HIS A 133 -21.82 24.61 0.73
C HIS A 133 -21.61 24.66 -0.80
N PHE A 134 -20.39 25.01 -1.18
CA PHE A 134 -19.84 24.72 -2.50
C PHE A 134 -18.90 23.52 -2.41
N MET A 135 -19.04 22.55 -3.31
CA MET A 135 -18.07 21.46 -3.50
C MET A 135 -17.10 21.87 -4.60
N ILE A 136 -15.82 21.91 -4.27
CA ILE A 136 -14.75 22.33 -5.18
C ILE A 136 -14.06 21.09 -5.71
N VAL A 137 -13.80 21.05 -7.02
CA VAL A 137 -12.98 20.02 -7.67
C VAL A 137 -11.69 20.65 -8.15
N GLY A 138 -10.55 20.12 -7.70
CA GLY A 138 -9.22 20.60 -8.06
C GLY A 138 -8.41 19.54 -8.78
N ALA A 139 -7.70 19.91 -9.85
CA ALA A 139 -6.69 19.08 -10.49
C ALA A 139 -5.34 19.24 -9.81
N ILE A 140 -4.72 18.14 -9.40
CA ILE A 140 -3.37 18.14 -8.82
C ILE A 140 -2.35 18.50 -9.91
N LYS A 141 -1.44 19.44 -9.60
CA LYS A 141 -0.38 19.91 -10.51
C LYS A 141 1.02 19.60 -9.98
N ALA A 142 1.22 19.71 -8.67
CA ALA A 142 2.47 19.34 -8.00
C ALA A 142 2.17 19.01 -6.53
N PHE A 143 3.06 18.27 -5.89
CA PHE A 143 2.98 17.97 -4.47
C PHE A 143 4.36 17.61 -3.92
N GLU A 144 4.50 17.63 -2.60
CA GLU A 144 5.70 17.15 -1.90
C GLU A 144 5.26 16.61 -0.53
N PHE A 145 5.97 15.58 -0.08
CA PHE A 145 5.74 14.96 1.23
C PHE A 145 6.67 15.56 2.27
N GLY A 146 6.14 15.76 3.47
CA GLY A 146 6.90 15.97 4.70
C GLY A 146 7.01 14.68 5.52
N THR A 147 7.61 14.79 6.70
CA THR A 147 7.89 13.65 7.61
C THR A 147 7.10 13.69 8.91
N GLU A 148 6.21 14.68 9.07
CA GLU A 148 5.47 14.92 10.31
C GLU A 148 4.19 14.07 10.40
N ASN A 149 3.66 13.92 11.62
CA ASN A 149 2.37 13.26 11.84
C ASN A 149 1.20 14.19 11.53
N ALA A 150 0.13 13.65 10.92
CA ALA A 150 -1.05 14.43 10.56
C ALA A 150 -1.90 14.85 11.76
N LEU A 151 -2.34 16.11 11.74
CA LEU A 151 -3.34 16.63 12.66
C LEU A 151 -4.72 16.06 12.32
N ILE A 152 -5.39 15.48 13.31
CA ILE A 152 -6.74 14.93 13.21
C ILE A 152 -7.71 15.79 13.99
N PHE A 153 -8.93 15.94 13.47
CA PHE A 153 -10.06 16.54 14.16
C PHE A 153 -11.18 15.50 14.34
N SER A 154 -11.63 15.31 15.58
CA SER A 154 -12.71 14.37 15.92
C SER A 154 -13.45 14.83 17.17
N GLY A 155 -14.79 14.76 17.17
CA GLY A 155 -15.60 15.10 18.35
C GLY A 155 -15.38 16.52 18.89
N GLY A 156 -15.00 17.48 18.04
CA GLY A 156 -14.68 18.85 18.47
C GLY A 156 -13.28 19.03 19.07
N LYS A 157 -12.42 18.01 19.01
CA LYS A 157 -11.08 18.00 19.59
C LYS A 157 -10.03 17.76 18.50
N PHE A 158 -8.87 18.37 18.71
CA PHE A 158 -7.67 18.08 17.93
C PHE A 158 -6.91 16.92 18.56
N GLY A 159 -6.33 16.09 17.72
CA GLY A 159 -5.49 14.99 18.14
C GLY A 159 -4.56 14.56 17.02
N GLU A 160 -3.92 13.43 17.23
CA GLU A 160 -3.09 12.76 16.25
C GLU A 160 -3.74 11.43 15.87
N CYS A 161 -3.45 10.96 14.66
CA CYS A 161 -3.77 9.58 14.32
C CYS A 161 -2.79 8.70 15.06
N GLN A 162 -3.24 8.07 16.14
CA GLN A 162 -2.52 6.92 16.65
C GLN A 162 -2.90 5.75 15.76
N PRO A 163 -1.92 5.10 15.11
CA PRO A 163 -2.22 3.82 14.50
C PRO A 163 -2.82 2.96 15.61
N LEU A 164 -3.96 2.34 15.33
CA LEU A 164 -4.40 1.27 16.19
C LEU A 164 -3.21 0.32 16.31
N PRO A 165 -2.95 -0.23 17.51
CA PRO A 165 -2.06 -1.38 17.58
C PRO A 165 -2.66 -2.37 16.59
N THR A 166 -2.01 -2.51 15.45
CA THR A 166 -2.18 -3.72 14.69
C THR A 166 -1.69 -4.76 15.68
N THR A 167 -2.51 -5.75 16.01
CA THR A 167 -1.92 -7.07 16.22
C THR A 167 -1.39 -7.50 14.85
N ASN A 168 -0.35 -6.84 14.39
CA ASN A 168 0.74 -7.53 13.74
C ASN A 168 1.40 -8.31 14.88
N PRO A 169 1.63 -9.61 14.76
CA PRO A 169 2.54 -10.36 15.64
C PRO A 169 4.00 -9.88 15.55
N GLU A 170 4.25 -8.62 15.15
CA GLU A 170 5.55 -8.02 14.87
C GLU A 170 5.66 -6.69 15.61
N THR A 171 6.01 -6.76 16.89
CA THR A 171 6.99 -5.86 17.54
C THR A 171 7.11 -6.26 19.01
N ASP A 172 7.67 -7.45 19.24
CA ASP A 172 8.40 -7.75 20.49
C ASP A 172 9.31 -8.99 20.40
N ASN A 173 9.88 -9.30 19.21
CA ASN A 173 10.84 -10.42 19.03
C ASN A 173 11.95 -10.13 17.99
N ASN A 174 12.43 -8.89 17.94
CA ASN A 174 13.14 -8.34 16.77
C ASN A 174 14.64 -8.68 16.64
N ILE A 175 15.08 -9.84 17.14
CA ILE A 175 16.42 -10.39 16.82
C ILE A 175 16.33 -11.86 16.41
N ALA A 176 15.40 -12.63 16.98
CA ALA A 176 15.22 -14.05 16.65
C ALA A 176 14.34 -14.30 15.40
N ASN A 177 13.38 -13.43 15.10
CA ASN A 177 12.41 -13.65 14.01
C ASN A 177 12.93 -13.27 12.61
N ALA A 178 13.75 -12.22 12.48
CA ALA A 178 14.40 -11.86 11.22
C ALA A 178 15.40 -12.95 10.76
N ASP A 179 16.04 -13.63 11.73
CA ASP A 179 16.95 -14.74 11.49
C ASP A 179 16.22 -15.95 10.87
N LEU A 180 15.00 -16.27 11.32
CA LEU A 180 14.23 -17.40 10.80
C LEU A 180 13.86 -17.24 9.33
N VAL A 181 13.32 -16.08 8.94
CA VAL A 181 12.91 -15.81 7.55
C VAL A 181 14.13 -15.77 6.63
N SER A 182 15.21 -15.13 7.07
CA SER A 182 16.48 -15.10 6.35
C SER A 182 17.05 -16.51 6.17
N ARG A 183 17.09 -17.31 7.23
CA ARG A 183 17.55 -18.70 7.20
C ARG A 183 16.72 -19.58 6.27
N ILE A 184 15.40 -19.47 6.32
CA ILE A 184 14.50 -20.24 5.43
C ILE A 184 14.65 -19.80 3.97
N SER A 185 14.71 -18.49 3.69
CA SER A 185 14.87 -17.98 2.33
C SER A 185 16.24 -18.36 1.73
N ASN A 186 17.30 -18.32 2.54
CA ASN A 186 18.64 -18.75 2.14
C ASN A 186 18.69 -20.26 1.87
N ALA A 187 18.18 -21.08 2.80
CA ALA A 187 18.11 -22.52 2.61
C ALA A 187 17.24 -22.92 1.41
N TRP A 188 16.14 -22.20 1.16
CA TRP A 188 15.33 -22.38 -0.05
C TRP A 188 16.13 -22.13 -1.33
N THR A 189 16.88 -21.03 -1.36
CA THR A 189 17.70 -20.63 -2.52
C THR A 189 18.84 -21.61 -2.76
N LYS A 190 19.52 -22.07 -1.70
CA LYS A 190 20.57 -23.09 -1.75
C LYS A 190 20.05 -24.43 -2.27
N ALA A 191 18.92 -24.88 -1.73
CA ALA A 191 18.35 -26.16 -2.13
C ALA A 191 17.86 -26.16 -3.59
N TRP A 192 17.04 -25.19 -3.97
CA TRP A 192 16.46 -25.14 -5.32
C TRP A 192 17.40 -24.55 -6.38
N GLY A 193 18.28 -23.62 -6.00
CA GLY A 193 19.19 -22.94 -6.90
C GLY A 193 20.55 -23.61 -7.05
N GLU A 194 21.09 -24.17 -5.97
CA GLU A 194 22.45 -24.75 -5.94
C GLU A 194 22.44 -26.29 -5.81
N GLY A 195 21.29 -26.89 -5.53
CA GLY A 195 21.16 -28.34 -5.30
C GLY A 195 21.65 -28.79 -3.91
N GLU A 196 21.94 -27.84 -3.01
CA GLU A 196 22.40 -28.10 -1.64
C GLU A 196 21.23 -28.53 -0.72
N THR A 197 20.77 -29.77 -0.90
CA THR A 197 19.63 -30.35 -0.17
C THR A 197 19.78 -30.33 1.35
N ALA A 198 21.01 -30.49 1.86
CA ALA A 198 21.33 -30.38 3.28
C ALA A 198 20.92 -29.02 3.90
N ALA A 199 20.93 -27.94 3.12
CA ALA A 199 20.48 -26.63 3.61
C ALA A 199 18.98 -26.66 3.96
N PHE A 200 18.17 -27.39 3.18
CA PHE A 200 16.73 -27.54 3.42
C PHE A 200 16.42 -28.52 4.56
N GLU A 201 17.16 -29.63 4.64
CA GLU A 201 17.02 -30.62 5.73
C GLU A 201 17.17 -29.99 7.11
N ASN A 202 18.07 -29.01 7.24
CA ASN A 202 18.32 -28.29 8.50
C ASN A 202 17.23 -27.29 8.91
N ILE A 203 16.23 -27.05 8.06
CA ILE A 203 15.14 -26.09 8.32
C ILE A 203 13.76 -26.76 8.42
N VAL A 204 13.66 -28.07 8.22
CA VAL A 204 12.40 -28.84 8.27
C VAL A 204 12.35 -29.75 9.51
N SER A 205 11.14 -30.06 9.97
CA SER A 205 10.93 -31.05 11.03
C SER A 205 10.91 -32.47 10.48
N SER A 206 11.09 -33.47 11.35
CA SER A 206 11.04 -34.89 10.97
C SER A 206 9.65 -35.35 10.50
N ASP A 207 8.60 -34.62 10.87
CA ASP A 207 7.21 -34.85 10.45
C ASP A 207 6.77 -33.94 9.29
N TYR A 208 7.73 -33.38 8.53
CA TYR A 208 7.45 -32.47 7.41
C TYR A 208 6.57 -33.12 6.33
N VAL A 209 5.56 -32.35 5.88
CA VAL A 209 4.67 -32.73 4.78
C VAL A 209 4.49 -31.61 3.77
N ARG A 210 4.70 -31.91 2.49
CA ARG A 210 4.43 -31.01 1.37
C ARG A 210 3.13 -31.36 0.66
N TYR A 211 2.38 -30.34 0.28
CA TYR A 211 1.15 -30.39 -0.50
C TYR A 211 1.37 -29.70 -1.84
N SER A 212 1.10 -30.40 -2.93
CA SER A 212 1.11 -29.87 -4.31
C SER A 212 -0.23 -30.12 -4.99
N LYS A 213 -0.47 -29.45 -6.12
CA LYS A 213 -1.70 -29.56 -6.91
C LYS A 213 -1.92 -31.03 -7.34
N GLY A 214 -2.95 -31.68 -6.79
CA GLY A 214 -3.27 -33.10 -7.04
C GLY A 214 -3.46 -33.98 -5.80
N SER A 215 -3.51 -33.40 -4.59
CA SER A 215 -3.73 -34.12 -3.31
C SER A 215 -2.62 -35.09 -2.88
N GLN A 216 -1.50 -35.13 -3.59
CA GLN A 216 -0.34 -35.93 -3.20
C GLN A 216 0.38 -35.24 -2.02
N LYS A 217 0.53 -35.99 -0.92
CA LYS A 217 1.38 -35.62 0.22
C LYS A 217 2.77 -36.17 -0.04
N LEU A 218 3.77 -35.30 -0.01
CA LEU A 218 5.18 -35.68 -0.18
C LEU A 218 5.90 -35.48 1.15
N ASN A 219 6.79 -36.41 1.48
CA ASN A 219 7.68 -36.28 2.64
C ASN A 219 9.01 -35.61 2.23
N LEU A 220 9.94 -35.47 3.18
CA LEU A 220 11.25 -34.86 2.92
C LEU A 220 12.08 -35.64 1.89
N ALA A 221 12.07 -36.97 1.91
CA ALA A 221 12.82 -37.79 0.95
C ALA A 221 12.30 -37.60 -0.48
N ASP A 222 10.98 -37.55 -0.65
CA ASP A 222 10.36 -37.27 -1.96
C ASP A 222 10.74 -35.88 -2.48
N MET A 223 10.84 -34.88 -1.58
CA MET A 223 11.23 -33.52 -1.92
C MET A 223 12.70 -33.42 -2.33
N ILE A 224 13.60 -34.08 -1.59
CA ILE A 224 15.02 -34.19 -1.95
C ILE A 224 15.18 -34.82 -3.34
N GLN A 225 14.44 -35.90 -3.60
CA GLN A 225 14.44 -36.54 -4.91
C GLN A 225 14.00 -35.57 -6.02
N GLN A 226 12.95 -34.77 -5.82
CA GLN A 226 12.52 -33.78 -6.80
C GLN A 226 13.57 -32.70 -7.10
N ILE A 227 14.30 -32.23 -6.08
CA ILE A 227 15.40 -31.28 -6.28
C ILE A 227 16.50 -31.93 -7.12
N GLN A 228 16.89 -33.15 -6.79
CA GLN A 228 17.93 -33.88 -7.52
C GLN A 228 17.52 -34.15 -8.97
N GLU A 229 16.28 -34.58 -9.21
CA GLU A 229 15.74 -34.77 -10.55
C GLU A 229 15.73 -33.46 -11.35
N SER A 230 15.37 -32.35 -10.70
CA SER A 230 15.41 -31.02 -11.33
C SER A 230 16.84 -30.61 -11.71
N HIS A 231 17.82 -30.82 -10.82
CA HIS A 231 19.23 -30.49 -11.09
C HIS A 231 19.91 -31.47 -12.07
N ALA A 232 19.37 -32.67 -12.25
CA ALA A 232 19.79 -33.58 -13.32
C ALA A 232 19.21 -33.17 -14.69
N ALA A 233 18.00 -32.60 -14.69
CA ALA A 233 17.28 -32.22 -15.90
C ALA A 233 17.59 -30.81 -16.41
N PHE A 234 18.04 -29.90 -15.54
CA PHE A 234 18.28 -28.50 -15.89
C PHE A 234 19.66 -28.04 -15.40
N SER A 235 20.20 -27.00 -16.04
CA SER A 235 21.44 -26.32 -15.66
C SER A 235 21.23 -24.81 -15.58
N ASN A 236 22.24 -24.05 -15.15
CA ASN A 236 22.21 -22.58 -15.13
C ASN A 236 21.03 -22.01 -14.31
N PHE A 237 20.77 -22.63 -13.15
CA PHE A 237 19.72 -22.17 -12.25
C PHE A 237 20.01 -20.76 -11.73
N LYS A 238 18.97 -19.93 -11.78
CA LYS A 238 18.85 -18.67 -11.05
C LYS A 238 17.52 -18.70 -10.31
N VAL A 239 17.58 -18.86 -9.00
CA VAL A 239 16.40 -18.81 -8.11
C VAL A 239 16.42 -17.48 -7.37
N GLU A 240 15.28 -16.80 -7.37
CA GLU A 240 15.12 -15.48 -6.77
C GLU A 240 13.85 -15.49 -5.91
N VAL A 241 13.98 -15.18 -4.62
CA VAL A 241 12.83 -14.92 -3.75
C VAL A 241 12.40 -13.48 -3.97
N LEU A 242 11.24 -13.29 -4.59
CA LEU A 242 10.71 -11.99 -4.99
C LEU A 242 10.04 -11.28 -3.82
N HIS A 243 9.20 -12.00 -3.07
CA HIS A 243 8.54 -11.47 -1.87
C HIS A 243 8.54 -12.52 -0.77
N THR A 244 8.58 -12.06 0.47
CA THR A 244 8.40 -12.90 1.66
C THR A 244 7.35 -12.28 2.57
N VAL A 245 6.44 -13.10 3.09
CA VAL A 245 5.41 -12.71 4.06
C VAL A 245 5.48 -13.67 5.23
N GLN A 246 5.39 -13.17 6.47
CA GLN A 246 5.30 -14.01 7.68
C GLN A 246 4.08 -13.60 8.50
N GLU A 247 3.29 -14.58 8.94
CA GLU A 247 2.08 -14.37 9.74
C GLU A 247 1.78 -15.62 10.56
N ASP A 248 1.53 -15.50 11.87
CA ASP A 248 0.97 -16.57 12.73
C ASP A 248 1.54 -18.00 12.53
N GLY A 249 2.86 -18.14 12.59
CA GLY A 249 3.53 -19.45 12.42
C GLY A 249 3.54 -19.94 10.97
N PHE A 250 3.25 -19.07 10.01
CA PHE A 250 3.38 -19.29 8.58
C PHE A 250 4.41 -18.33 7.95
N ILE A 251 5.11 -18.82 6.94
CA ILE A 251 6.01 -18.07 6.06
C ILE A 251 5.61 -18.36 4.63
N ALA A 252 5.35 -17.34 3.83
CA ALA A 252 5.09 -17.45 2.40
C ALA A 252 6.25 -16.86 1.60
N LEU A 253 6.76 -17.62 0.63
CA LEU A 253 7.76 -17.16 -0.34
C LEU A 253 7.11 -17.09 -1.72
N HIS A 254 7.16 -15.93 -2.36
CA HIS A 254 6.92 -15.79 -3.78
C HIS A 254 8.27 -15.84 -4.50
N TRP A 255 8.46 -16.82 -5.38
CA TRP A 255 9.76 -17.10 -5.99
C TRP A 255 9.67 -17.20 -7.52
N LYS A 256 10.82 -16.97 -8.14
CA LYS A 256 11.06 -17.12 -9.57
C LYS A 256 12.28 -18.00 -9.80
N THR A 257 12.17 -18.96 -10.70
CA THR A 257 13.29 -19.80 -11.13
C THR A 257 13.50 -19.64 -12.62
N VAL A 258 14.73 -19.38 -13.03
CA VAL A 258 15.17 -19.44 -14.43
C VAL A 258 16.20 -20.56 -14.53
N ALA A 259 16.07 -21.45 -15.51
CA ALA A 259 17.04 -22.52 -15.74
C ALA A 259 17.09 -22.89 -17.22
N LYS A 260 18.10 -23.65 -17.65
CA LYS A 260 18.24 -24.18 -19.00
C LYS A 260 17.94 -25.68 -19.00
N HIS A 261 17.04 -26.14 -19.86
CA HIS A 261 16.69 -27.56 -19.93
C HIS A 261 17.76 -28.37 -20.66
N THR A 262 18.48 -29.24 -19.95
CA THR A 262 19.68 -29.93 -20.46
C THR A 262 19.67 -31.44 -20.32
N GLY A 263 18.67 -32.02 -19.64
CA GLY A 263 18.50 -33.45 -19.42
C GLY A 263 17.10 -33.93 -19.77
N LEU A 264 16.75 -35.13 -19.31
CA LEU A 264 15.41 -35.70 -19.47
C LEU A 264 14.51 -35.18 -18.33
N PHE A 265 13.38 -34.57 -18.66
CA PHE A 265 12.40 -34.12 -17.66
C PHE A 265 11.00 -34.53 -18.05
N MET A 266 10.27 -35.26 -17.19
CA MET A 266 8.89 -35.70 -17.45
C MET A 266 8.69 -36.39 -18.83
N GLY A 267 9.67 -37.17 -19.28
CA GLY A 267 9.63 -37.84 -20.59
C GLY A 267 10.07 -36.97 -21.77
N VAL A 268 10.53 -35.75 -21.52
CA VAL A 268 10.97 -34.77 -22.51
C VAL A 268 12.49 -34.75 -22.58
N PRO A 269 13.12 -35.08 -23.74
CA PRO A 269 14.56 -34.95 -23.90
C PRO A 269 15.03 -33.49 -23.83
N ALA A 270 16.32 -33.29 -23.58
CA ALA A 270 16.93 -31.97 -23.48
C ALA A 270 16.58 -31.07 -24.68
N THR A 271 16.02 -29.89 -24.39
CA THR A 271 15.65 -28.90 -25.43
C THR A 271 16.65 -27.76 -25.54
N TYR A 272 17.56 -27.62 -24.58
CA TYR A 272 18.55 -26.54 -24.44
C TYR A 272 17.97 -25.13 -24.39
N ARG A 273 16.67 -25.01 -24.10
CA ARG A 273 15.97 -23.73 -23.95
C ARG A 273 15.98 -23.25 -22.51
N TYR A 274 15.87 -21.94 -22.33
CA TYR A 274 15.63 -21.36 -21.02
C TYR A 274 14.15 -21.46 -20.65
N VAL A 275 13.90 -21.86 -19.42
CA VAL A 275 12.59 -21.91 -18.78
C VAL A 275 12.55 -20.86 -17.69
N THR A 276 11.39 -20.23 -17.52
CA THR A 276 11.09 -19.36 -16.38
C THR A 276 9.82 -19.87 -15.72
N VAL A 277 9.87 -20.07 -14.41
CA VAL A 277 8.73 -20.54 -13.62
C VAL A 277 8.54 -19.62 -12.44
N HIS A 278 7.30 -19.22 -12.22
CA HIS A 278 6.87 -18.52 -11.02
C HIS A 278 6.09 -19.44 -10.10
N GLY A 279 6.26 -19.25 -8.80
CA GLY A 279 5.52 -20.02 -7.82
C GLY A 279 5.46 -19.35 -6.46
N SER A 280 4.65 -19.93 -5.59
CA SER A 280 4.54 -19.54 -4.20
C SER A 280 4.56 -20.77 -3.29
N SER A 281 5.31 -20.68 -2.20
CA SER A 281 5.39 -21.71 -1.17
C SER A 281 4.93 -21.13 0.15
N PHE A 282 3.87 -21.68 0.72
CA PHE A 282 3.33 -21.34 2.04
C PHE A 282 3.77 -22.39 3.03
N MET A 283 4.45 -22.01 4.11
CA MET A 283 5.13 -22.93 5.01
C MET A 283 4.68 -22.68 6.44
N LYS A 284 4.08 -23.69 7.07
CA LYS A 284 3.79 -23.66 8.50
C LYS A 284 5.03 -24.11 9.27
N HIS A 285 5.44 -23.35 10.27
CA HIS A 285 6.59 -23.66 11.10
C HIS A 285 6.23 -23.77 12.59
N LYS A 286 7.01 -24.56 13.31
CA LYS A 286 6.95 -24.70 14.78
C LYS A 286 8.38 -24.76 15.32
N ASN A 287 8.68 -23.95 16.32
CA ASN A 287 10.04 -23.85 16.91
C ASN A 287 11.16 -23.62 15.87
N GLY A 288 10.87 -22.82 14.84
CA GLY A 288 11.80 -22.51 13.76
C GLY A 288 12.02 -23.62 12.72
N LEU A 289 11.30 -24.75 12.80
CA LEU A 289 11.34 -25.80 11.78
C LEU A 289 10.04 -25.82 10.98
N ILE A 290 10.15 -25.99 9.67
CA ILE A 290 8.99 -26.12 8.77
C ILE A 290 8.38 -27.51 8.96
N THR A 291 7.08 -27.53 9.26
CA THR A 291 6.29 -28.75 9.48
C THR A 291 5.40 -29.07 8.28
N GLN A 292 4.93 -28.05 7.57
CA GLN A 292 4.05 -28.24 6.40
C GLN A 292 4.36 -27.20 5.34
N GLU A 293 4.28 -27.58 4.07
CA GLU A 293 4.40 -26.65 2.94
C GLU A 293 3.28 -26.87 1.92
N TRP A 294 2.63 -25.80 1.46
CA TRP A 294 1.77 -25.80 0.28
C TRP A 294 2.48 -25.07 -0.84
N VAL A 295 2.78 -25.76 -1.93
CA VAL A 295 3.38 -25.16 -3.13
C VAL A 295 2.34 -24.97 -4.22
N VAL A 296 2.34 -23.79 -4.82
CA VAL A 296 1.51 -23.46 -5.98
C VAL A 296 2.41 -22.91 -7.08
N TRP A 297 2.42 -23.58 -8.22
CA TRP A 297 3.09 -23.16 -9.45
C TRP A 297 2.34 -23.76 -10.64
N ASP A 298 2.50 -23.18 -11.83
CA ASP A 298 1.86 -23.69 -13.05
C ASP A 298 2.83 -24.55 -13.87
N PRO A 299 2.73 -25.89 -13.84
CA PRO A 299 3.59 -26.75 -14.66
C PRO A 299 3.41 -26.54 -16.15
N ARG A 300 2.29 -25.96 -16.60
CA ARG A 300 2.07 -25.62 -18.01
C ARG A 300 2.97 -24.47 -18.46
N GLU A 301 3.32 -23.54 -17.57
CA GLU A 301 4.27 -22.46 -17.87
C GLU A 301 5.65 -23.05 -18.21
N LEU A 302 6.10 -24.03 -17.41
CA LEU A 302 7.35 -24.75 -17.66
C LEU A 302 7.29 -25.56 -18.97
N LEU A 303 6.25 -26.35 -19.18
CA LEU A 303 6.13 -27.18 -20.38
C LEU A 303 5.98 -26.35 -21.67
N ALA A 304 5.22 -25.25 -21.63
CA ALA A 304 5.12 -24.32 -22.75
C ALA A 304 6.47 -23.66 -23.07
N SER A 305 7.26 -23.31 -22.05
CA SER A 305 8.59 -22.70 -22.24
C SER A 305 9.61 -23.64 -22.92
N ILE A 306 9.38 -24.95 -22.88
CA ILE A 306 10.15 -25.97 -23.62
C ILE A 306 9.46 -26.44 -24.90
N ASP A 307 8.48 -25.69 -25.41
CA ASP A 307 7.69 -25.94 -26.64
C ASP A 307 6.78 -27.17 -26.60
N ILE A 308 6.40 -27.62 -25.41
CA ILE A 308 5.43 -28.69 -25.27
C ILE A 308 4.06 -28.07 -25.07
N TRP A 309 3.33 -28.01 -26.18
CA TRP A 309 1.93 -27.64 -26.21
C TRP A 309 1.11 -28.90 -25.92
N HIS A 310 0.40 -28.93 -24.79
CA HIS A 310 -0.62 -29.94 -24.56
C HIS A 310 -1.82 -29.65 -25.47
N LEU A 311 -2.02 -30.48 -26.50
CA LEU A 311 -3.26 -30.53 -27.27
C LEU A 311 -4.19 -31.56 -26.62
N GLY A 312 -5.29 -31.08 -26.00
CA GLY A 312 -6.38 -31.90 -25.48
C GLY A 312 -6.79 -31.56 -24.04
N ASP A 313 -8.10 -31.56 -23.77
CA ASP A 313 -8.65 -31.39 -22.43
C ASP A 313 -8.26 -32.56 -21.54
N LYS A 314 -7.81 -32.26 -20.31
CA LYS A 314 -7.58 -33.29 -19.28
C LYS A 314 -8.93 -33.97 -18.97
N ALA A 315 -9.05 -35.25 -19.31
CA ALA A 315 -10.03 -36.10 -18.66
C ALA A 315 -9.64 -36.25 -17.18
N VAL A 316 -10.61 -35.92 -16.32
CA VAL A 316 -10.81 -36.23 -14.88
C VAL A 316 -9.58 -36.60 -14.05
#